data_AF-A0A1M3MZ56-F1
#
_entry.id   AF-A0A1M3MZ56-F1
#
_cell.length_a   1.000
_cell.length_b   1.000
_cell.length_c   1.000
_cell.angle_alpha   90.00
_cell.angle_beta   90.00
_cell.angle_gamma   90.00
#
_symmetry.space_group_name_H-M   'P 1'
#
loop_
_entity.id
_entity.type
_entity.pdbx_description
1 polymer ?
#
loop_
_entity_poly.entity_id
_entity_poly.type
_entity_poly.pdbx_seq_one_letter_code
_entity_poly.pdbx_strand_id
1 'polypeptide(L)'
;MKAWLGGSLFASIAVLYACVGSEPVFGPNGEDAGASNDAAVLESAAPATLQVEATPRVFVPPNVATDVKVTITRTGFDGPVKIEIDKLPDGVTADGAPTIAAGQTTATIRLSTSSSTQAFSRAKITATFEGANPIMVSTDVEVTLRGKSGEADTTFGAAGVVDLASSNVGESIMDAIADNEGRIYLLLPDLGDPKKCRVFRTTPNGAIDASGWGTNGIVDFRRPGDTPIFCVRLALQADGKVLVGGNDDLGGAGNVAWVARVSGTATNGSFLDTTYGAGGFALTNGTAVFGVTVDAKERALVRGHTGSSNYVRRVSTSGTIDNTFTLTSSAVLDTLAGALVATASGAIYGTRQGGSDVFRLSETGSLDTTFGNTGFLAVPKPADAVEAELNGFRLDSKGRIVGIGKTDFDDTVGGVVVRLDGDKFDTTFGPDHNGMAYVKGSHDLQYLNAVVDETDGIIAASNEQRSPTDTRVVLTRFVDGTVDSIFSPGGTRSLPAIGGIADVRGLVLQEQRVLVLLFVQLDGKFHPILARLWR
;
A
#
# COMPACT_ATOMS: atom_id res chain seq x y z
N MET A 1 -45.27 -36.85 32.82
CA MET A 1 -44.79 -38.24 32.68
C MET A 1 -44.25 -38.43 31.27
N LYS A 2 -43.03 -39.01 31.10
CA LYS A 2 -42.37 -39.36 29.82
C LYS A 2 -42.11 -38.18 28.83
N ALA A 3 -41.18 -38.23 27.86
CA ALA A 3 -39.85 -38.87 27.72
C ALA A 3 -39.22 -38.39 26.38
N TRP A 4 -37.89 -38.55 26.20
CA TRP A 4 -37.11 -38.44 24.92
C TRP A 4 -36.92 -37.03 24.29
N LEU A 5 -35.79 -36.65 23.66
CA LEU A 5 -34.46 -37.30 23.46
C LEU A 5 -33.33 -36.27 23.10
N GLY A 6 -32.11 -36.44 23.66
CA GLY A 6 -30.74 -36.21 23.08
C GLY A 6 -30.27 -34.80 22.64
N GLY A 7 -29.02 -34.33 22.83
CA GLY A 7 -27.79 -34.81 23.50
C GLY A 7 -26.57 -34.94 22.55
N SER A 8 -25.30 -34.60 22.86
CA SER A 8 -24.65 -33.69 23.84
C SER A 8 -23.13 -33.50 23.51
N LEU A 9 -22.42 -32.59 24.20
CA LEU A 9 -21.09 -32.01 23.83
C LEU A 9 -19.87 -32.54 24.65
N PHE A 10 -18.64 -32.34 24.10
CA PHE A 10 -17.26 -32.25 24.67
C PHE A 10 -16.79 -33.03 25.95
N ALA A 11 -15.50 -33.46 25.97
CA ALA A 11 -14.43 -32.95 26.87
C ALA A 11 -13.11 -33.77 26.85
N SER A 12 -12.04 -33.18 27.42
CA SER A 12 -10.61 -33.60 27.37
C SER A 12 -10.17 -34.66 28.40
N ILE A 13 -8.93 -35.19 28.26
CA ILE A 13 -8.29 -36.16 29.16
C ILE A 13 -7.03 -35.57 29.84
N ALA A 14 -6.83 -35.93 31.11
CA ALA A 14 -5.56 -35.88 31.85
C ALA A 14 -5.42 -37.17 32.67
N VAL A 15 -4.19 -37.63 32.98
CA VAL A 15 -3.95 -38.86 33.78
C VAL A 15 -2.89 -38.63 34.86
N LEU A 16 -3.06 -39.33 35.98
CA LEU A 16 -2.44 -39.11 37.29
C LEU A 16 -1.14 -39.93 37.52
N TYR A 17 -0.27 -39.45 38.41
CA TYR A 17 0.81 -40.23 39.03
C TYR A 17 0.33 -40.97 40.29
N ALA A 18 1.02 -42.05 40.68
CA ALA A 18 0.82 -42.80 41.92
C ALA A 18 2.14 -42.95 42.72
N CYS A 19 2.05 -43.12 44.04
CA CYS A 19 3.19 -43.14 44.97
C CYS A 19 2.93 -44.01 46.22
N VAL A 20 3.87 -44.92 46.58
CA VAL A 20 4.26 -45.47 47.92
C VAL A 20 5.63 -46.18 47.74
N GLY A 21 6.63 -46.21 48.65
CA GLY A 21 6.82 -45.46 49.91
C GLY A 21 7.32 -46.30 51.12
N SER A 22 8.62 -46.63 51.22
CA SER A 22 9.25 -47.14 52.47
C SER A 22 10.78 -46.91 52.56
N GLU A 23 11.31 -46.87 53.78
CA GLU A 23 12.62 -46.30 54.19
C GLU A 23 13.79 -47.32 54.29
N PRO A 24 15.08 -46.87 54.39
CA PRO A 24 16.27 -47.73 54.32
C PRO A 24 16.85 -48.17 55.67
N VAL A 25 17.61 -49.29 55.66
CA VAL A 25 18.46 -49.75 56.77
C VAL A 25 19.85 -50.14 56.25
N PHE A 26 20.91 -49.71 56.92
CA PHE A 26 22.31 -50.06 56.60
C PHE A 26 22.77 -51.31 57.38
N GLY A 27 23.52 -52.20 56.72
CA GLY A 27 24.22 -53.34 57.32
C GLY A 27 25.15 -54.02 56.30
N PRO A 28 26.30 -54.62 56.69
CA PRO A 28 27.48 -54.64 55.81
C PRO A 28 27.87 -56.01 55.22
N ASN A 29 28.86 -55.95 54.31
CA ASN A 29 29.66 -57.03 53.70
C ASN A 29 29.03 -57.77 52.50
N GLY A 30 29.86 -58.03 51.49
CA GLY A 30 29.54 -58.92 50.36
C GLY A 30 29.81 -58.28 49.01
N GLU A 31 30.98 -58.56 48.44
CA GLU A 31 31.28 -58.35 47.02
C GLU A 31 30.38 -59.27 46.17
N ASP A 32 29.84 -58.79 45.04
CA ASP A 32 30.16 -59.42 43.74
C ASP A 32 29.68 -58.64 42.49
N ALA A 33 30.34 -58.93 41.36
CA ALA A 33 29.87 -58.80 39.98
C ALA A 33 29.32 -57.44 39.48
N GLY A 34 30.20 -56.46 39.30
CA GLY A 34 29.95 -55.29 38.46
C GLY A 34 29.91 -55.63 36.96
N ALA A 35 28.76 -56.08 36.44
CA ALA A 35 28.47 -56.14 35.01
C ALA A 35 27.65 -54.91 34.58
N SER A 36 28.33 -53.84 34.15
CA SER A 36 27.67 -52.63 33.65
C SER A 36 27.06 -52.88 32.26
N ASN A 37 25.74 -53.07 32.22
CA ASN A 37 24.96 -52.95 30.99
C ASN A 37 24.90 -51.48 30.57
N ASP A 38 25.95 -50.98 29.90
CA ASP A 38 25.88 -49.74 29.12
C ASP A 38 25.04 -49.98 27.85
N ALA A 39 23.73 -50.08 28.06
CA ALA A 39 22.75 -49.91 27.00
C ALA A 39 22.76 -48.44 26.59
N ALA A 40 23.68 -48.10 25.69
CA ALA A 40 23.76 -46.76 25.10
C ALA A 40 22.39 -46.38 24.53
N VAL A 41 21.73 -45.43 25.19
CA VAL A 41 20.52 -44.79 24.67
C VAL A 41 20.95 -44.04 23.42
N LEU A 42 20.65 -44.61 22.25
CA LEU A 42 20.77 -43.92 20.97
C LEU A 42 19.72 -42.81 20.95
N GLU A 43 20.10 -41.66 21.49
CA GLU A 43 19.33 -40.42 21.41
C GLU A 43 19.16 -40.09 19.92
N SER A 44 17.94 -40.30 19.42
CA SER A 44 17.60 -40.05 18.02
C SER A 44 17.71 -38.56 17.74
N ALA A 45 18.87 -38.13 17.24
CA ALA A 45 19.12 -36.76 16.83
C ALA A 45 17.96 -36.25 15.96
N ALA A 46 17.45 -35.05 16.29
CA ALA A 46 16.36 -34.45 15.55
C ALA A 46 16.71 -34.33 14.06
N PRO A 47 15.77 -34.57 13.14
CA PRO A 47 16.05 -34.58 11.71
C PRO A 47 16.61 -33.23 11.28
N ALA A 48 17.69 -33.27 10.51
CA ALA A 48 18.34 -32.07 10.01
C ALA A 48 17.42 -31.31 9.04
N THR A 49 17.24 -30.00 9.25
CA THR A 49 16.46 -29.14 8.34
C THR A 49 17.21 -27.86 8.00
N LEU A 50 16.94 -27.34 6.80
CA LEU A 50 17.49 -26.10 6.29
C LEU A 50 16.34 -25.28 5.67
N GLN A 51 16.34 -23.98 5.91
CA GLN A 51 15.48 -23.00 5.24
C GLN A 51 16.37 -21.87 4.71
N VAL A 52 15.95 -21.23 3.61
CA VAL A 52 16.66 -20.11 2.99
C VAL A 52 15.68 -18.98 2.70
N GLU A 53 16.08 -17.77 3.10
CA GLU A 53 15.34 -16.54 2.92
C GLU A 53 16.26 -15.47 2.31
N ALA A 54 15.69 -14.57 1.52
CA ALA A 54 16.39 -13.44 0.93
C ALA A 54 15.43 -12.26 0.82
N THR A 55 15.97 -11.05 0.58
CA THR A 55 15.12 -9.90 0.22
C THR A 55 14.30 -10.26 -1.03
N PRO A 56 12.95 -10.22 -1.00
CA PRO A 56 12.12 -10.77 -2.08
C PRO A 56 12.23 -9.98 -3.39
N ARG A 57 12.66 -8.72 -3.33
CA ARG A 57 12.93 -7.86 -4.49
C ARG A 57 14.28 -7.17 -4.38
N VAL A 58 14.97 -7.09 -5.52
CA VAL A 58 16.25 -6.40 -5.65
C VAL A 58 16.21 -5.50 -6.88
N PHE A 59 16.37 -4.20 -6.68
CA PHE A 59 16.52 -3.21 -7.74
C PHE A 59 18.00 -2.91 -7.92
N VAL A 60 18.59 -3.35 -9.03
CA VAL A 60 19.98 -3.10 -9.40
C VAL A 60 20.03 -1.81 -10.24
N PRO A 61 20.65 -0.72 -9.78
CA PRO A 61 20.77 0.50 -10.59
C PRO A 61 21.80 0.32 -11.72
N PRO A 62 21.67 1.03 -12.86
CA PRO A 62 22.61 0.92 -13.97
C PRO A 62 24.03 1.27 -13.54
N ASN A 63 24.98 0.36 -13.80
CA ASN A 63 26.39 0.46 -13.42
C ASN A 63 26.67 0.56 -11.90
N VAL A 64 25.73 0.14 -11.04
CA VAL A 64 25.90 0.12 -9.59
C VAL A 64 25.72 -1.29 -9.05
N ALA A 65 26.78 -1.84 -8.46
CA ALA A 65 26.72 -3.14 -7.81
C ALA A 65 25.82 -3.10 -6.55
N THR A 66 24.97 -4.11 -6.39
CA THR A 66 23.90 -4.19 -5.39
C THR A 66 24.02 -5.49 -4.61
N ASP A 67 24.01 -5.40 -3.28
CA ASP A 67 24.21 -6.55 -2.40
C ASP A 67 22.88 -7.19 -1.98
N VAL A 68 22.76 -8.51 -2.16
CA VAL A 68 21.59 -9.32 -1.77
C VAL A 68 21.94 -10.13 -0.53
N LYS A 69 21.30 -9.81 0.59
CA LYS A 69 21.45 -10.57 1.83
C LYS A 69 20.64 -11.87 1.76
N VAL A 70 21.31 -12.98 1.99
CA VAL A 70 20.71 -14.31 2.15
C VAL A 70 20.86 -14.74 3.60
N THR A 71 19.79 -15.25 4.18
CA THR A 71 19.73 -15.78 5.56
C THR A 71 19.29 -17.23 5.51
N ILE A 72 19.89 -18.07 6.35
CA ILE A 72 19.49 -19.46 6.53
C ILE A 72 19.08 -19.73 7.98
N THR A 73 18.14 -20.65 8.14
CA THR A 73 17.83 -21.29 9.42
C THR A 73 18.18 -22.77 9.29
N ARG A 74 18.99 -23.30 10.19
CA ARG A 74 19.39 -24.72 10.20
C ARG A 74 19.20 -25.36 11.57
N THR A 75 18.82 -26.63 11.59
CA THR A 75 18.80 -27.49 12.78
C THR A 75 19.38 -28.86 12.46
N GLY A 76 19.92 -29.55 13.46
CA GLY A 76 20.53 -30.89 13.28
C GLY A 76 21.89 -30.92 12.57
N PHE A 77 22.42 -29.78 12.12
CA PHE A 77 23.79 -29.65 11.60
C PHE A 77 24.33 -28.23 11.78
N ASP A 78 25.66 -28.08 11.74
CA ASP A 78 26.35 -26.77 11.75
C ASP A 78 27.40 -26.62 10.63
N GLY A 79 27.47 -27.55 9.68
CA GLY A 79 28.43 -27.45 8.57
C GLY A 79 28.14 -26.31 7.58
N PRO A 80 29.11 -26.02 6.68
CA PRO A 80 29.01 -24.92 5.73
C PRO A 80 27.88 -25.13 4.71
N VAL A 81 27.22 -24.04 4.33
CA VAL A 81 26.14 -24.05 3.33
C VAL A 81 26.54 -23.17 2.15
N LYS A 82 26.65 -23.77 0.97
CA LYS A 82 26.94 -23.06 -0.29
C LYS A 82 25.68 -22.35 -0.78
N ILE A 83 25.82 -21.10 -1.20
CA ILE A 83 24.74 -20.29 -1.77
C ILE A 83 25.05 -20.00 -3.24
N GLU A 84 24.10 -20.32 -4.12
CA GLU A 84 24.15 -20.03 -5.55
C GLU A 84 22.92 -19.25 -5.97
N ILE A 85 23.04 -18.39 -7.00
CA ILE A 85 21.90 -17.71 -7.64
C ILE A 85 21.91 -18.01 -9.14
N ASP A 86 20.76 -18.48 -9.65
CA ASP A 86 20.54 -18.76 -11.07
C ASP A 86 19.41 -17.89 -11.66
N LYS A 87 19.31 -17.85 -13.00
CA LYS A 87 18.29 -17.09 -13.77
C LYS A 87 18.25 -15.59 -13.45
N LEU A 88 19.41 -14.97 -13.27
CA LEU A 88 19.54 -13.51 -13.25
C LEU A 88 19.02 -12.88 -14.56
N PRO A 89 18.55 -11.62 -14.53
CA PRO A 89 18.07 -10.93 -15.73
C PRO A 89 19.24 -10.56 -16.65
N ASP A 90 18.94 -10.39 -17.93
CA ASP A 90 19.94 -10.03 -18.95
C ASP A 90 20.75 -8.79 -18.56
N GLY A 91 22.07 -8.92 -18.60
CA GLY A 91 23.00 -7.86 -18.22
C GLY A 91 23.33 -7.75 -16.71
N VAL A 92 22.79 -8.63 -15.86
CA VAL A 92 23.15 -8.72 -14.43
C VAL A 92 23.93 -10.02 -14.17
N THR A 93 25.03 -9.91 -13.42
CA THR A 93 25.88 -11.04 -13.00
C THR A 93 26.01 -11.10 -11.48
N ALA A 94 26.27 -12.28 -10.91
CA ALA A 94 26.63 -12.43 -9.50
C ALA A 94 28.14 -12.63 -9.33
N ASP A 95 28.73 -11.96 -8.35
CA ASP A 95 30.15 -12.07 -8.01
C ASP A 95 30.41 -13.34 -7.17
N GLY A 96 30.46 -14.48 -7.83
CA GLY A 96 30.74 -15.79 -7.22
C GLY A 96 29.57 -16.43 -6.47
N ALA A 97 29.88 -17.51 -5.75
CA ALA A 97 28.94 -18.30 -4.96
C ALA A 97 29.41 -18.31 -3.49
N PRO A 98 28.85 -17.46 -2.60
CA PRO A 98 29.31 -17.35 -1.23
C PRO A 98 28.93 -18.58 -0.39
N THR A 99 29.75 -18.90 0.60
CA THR A 99 29.50 -19.99 1.55
C THR A 99 29.21 -19.42 2.93
N ILE A 100 28.06 -19.77 3.50
CA ILE A 100 27.75 -19.50 4.91
C ILE A 100 28.54 -20.50 5.75
N ALA A 101 29.47 -20.01 6.55
CA ALA A 101 30.36 -20.84 7.36
C ALA A 101 29.63 -21.56 8.52
N ALA A 102 30.35 -22.46 9.18
CA ALA A 102 29.90 -23.05 10.45
C ALA A 102 29.66 -21.96 11.51
N GLY A 103 28.68 -22.17 12.39
CA GLY A 103 28.13 -21.17 13.31
C GLY A 103 27.41 -19.96 12.69
N GLN A 104 27.58 -19.67 11.38
CA GLN A 104 26.99 -18.49 10.72
C GLN A 104 25.62 -18.76 10.08
N THR A 105 24.81 -17.71 9.96
CA THR A 105 23.45 -17.78 9.39
C THR A 105 23.21 -16.88 8.18
N THR A 106 24.17 -16.04 7.77
CA THR A 106 23.98 -15.12 6.63
C THR A 106 25.16 -15.07 5.68
N ALA A 107 24.86 -14.82 4.40
CA ALA A 107 25.82 -14.47 3.36
C ALA A 107 25.29 -13.28 2.54
N THR A 108 26.16 -12.67 1.74
CA THR A 108 25.80 -11.63 0.78
C THR A 108 26.22 -12.08 -0.61
N ILE A 109 25.29 -12.06 -1.57
CA ILE A 109 25.58 -12.21 -2.99
C ILE A 109 25.65 -10.80 -3.57
N ARG A 110 26.80 -10.41 -4.14
CA ARG A 110 26.93 -9.12 -4.82
C ARG A 110 26.49 -9.28 -6.28
N LEU A 111 25.51 -8.49 -6.70
CA LEU A 111 25.08 -8.39 -8.08
C LEU A 111 25.74 -7.20 -8.75
N SER A 112 26.28 -7.41 -9.94
CA SER A 112 27.01 -6.42 -10.74
C SER A 112 26.38 -6.28 -12.12
N THR A 113 26.49 -5.10 -12.74
CA THR A 113 26.00 -4.85 -14.09
C THR A 113 26.82 -3.77 -14.78
N SER A 114 26.99 -3.90 -16.10
CA SER A 114 27.47 -2.86 -17.01
C SER A 114 26.39 -2.46 -18.04
N SER A 115 25.18 -3.00 -17.91
CA SER A 115 24.05 -2.71 -18.77
C SER A 115 23.26 -1.50 -18.24
N SER A 116 22.61 -0.81 -19.18
CA SER A 116 21.57 0.18 -18.89
C SER A 116 20.22 -0.19 -19.53
N THR A 117 20.15 -1.31 -20.24
CA THR A 117 18.89 -1.89 -20.71
C THR A 117 18.18 -2.50 -19.51
N GLN A 118 16.98 -2.02 -19.20
CA GLN A 118 16.19 -2.52 -18.08
C GLN A 118 15.78 -3.97 -18.34
N ALA A 119 15.83 -4.80 -17.31
CA ALA A 119 15.53 -6.23 -17.42
C ALA A 119 14.97 -6.77 -16.10
N PHE A 120 14.12 -7.79 -16.18
CA PHE A 120 13.47 -8.41 -15.02
C PHE A 120 13.56 -9.94 -15.11
N SER A 121 13.83 -10.59 -13.99
CA SER A 121 13.65 -12.03 -13.86
C SER A 121 13.26 -12.43 -12.43
N ARG A 122 12.71 -13.63 -12.31
CA ARG A 122 12.60 -14.36 -11.05
C ARG A 122 13.84 -15.25 -10.94
N ALA A 123 14.89 -14.72 -10.34
CA ALA A 123 16.13 -15.46 -10.09
C ALA A 123 15.92 -16.43 -8.91
N LYS A 124 16.60 -17.57 -8.93
CA LYS A 124 16.45 -18.61 -7.92
C LYS A 124 17.71 -18.67 -7.07
N ILE A 125 17.57 -18.48 -5.76
CA ILE A 125 18.65 -18.70 -4.79
C ILE A 125 18.54 -20.13 -4.27
N THR A 126 19.62 -20.90 -4.39
CA THR A 126 19.72 -22.28 -3.91
C THR A 126 20.76 -22.34 -2.79
N ALA A 127 20.37 -22.91 -1.64
CA ALA A 127 21.22 -23.18 -0.51
C ALA A 127 21.46 -24.68 -0.37
N THR A 128 22.73 -25.09 -0.39
CA THR A 128 23.14 -26.49 -0.43
C THR A 128 24.08 -26.81 0.73
N PHE A 129 23.68 -27.77 1.56
CA PHE A 129 24.55 -28.43 2.54
C PHE A 129 25.00 -29.79 1.98
N GLU A 130 26.31 -30.00 1.86
CA GLU A 130 26.92 -31.21 1.26
C GLU A 130 27.40 -32.24 2.31
N GLY A 131 26.79 -32.23 3.51
CA GLY A 131 27.13 -33.20 4.56
C GLY A 131 26.69 -34.64 4.26
N ALA A 132 26.88 -35.54 5.24
CA ALA A 132 26.54 -36.97 5.11
C ALA A 132 25.09 -37.24 4.67
N ASN A 133 24.16 -36.34 5.00
CA ASN A 133 22.83 -36.25 4.41
C ASN A 133 22.72 -34.88 3.73
N PRO A 134 22.90 -34.79 2.39
CA PRO A 134 22.82 -33.51 1.70
C PRO A 134 21.41 -32.91 1.77
N ILE A 135 21.34 -31.60 1.99
CA ILE A 135 20.08 -30.84 2.00
C ILE A 135 20.19 -29.70 1.00
N MET A 136 19.24 -29.63 0.08
CA MET A 136 19.13 -28.55 -0.90
C MET A 136 17.75 -27.91 -0.78
N VAL A 137 17.72 -26.61 -0.55
CA VAL A 137 16.49 -25.80 -0.53
C VAL A 137 16.69 -24.55 -1.38
N SER A 138 15.59 -23.96 -1.84
CA SER A 138 15.64 -22.77 -2.69
C SER A 138 14.50 -21.82 -2.44
N THR A 139 14.77 -20.54 -2.66
CA THR A 139 13.79 -19.47 -2.66
C THR A 139 13.94 -18.61 -3.93
N ASP A 140 12.86 -17.98 -4.36
CA ASP A 140 12.85 -17.11 -5.53
C ASP A 140 13.00 -15.64 -5.11
N VAL A 141 13.75 -14.87 -5.89
CA VAL A 141 13.93 -13.42 -5.71
C VAL A 141 13.64 -12.71 -7.04
N GLU A 142 12.86 -11.63 -6.99
CA GLU A 142 12.58 -10.77 -8.14
C GLU A 142 13.74 -9.77 -8.31
N VAL A 143 14.56 -9.96 -9.34
CA VAL A 143 15.69 -9.09 -9.64
C VAL A 143 15.34 -8.22 -10.83
N THR A 144 15.42 -6.90 -10.65
CA THR A 144 15.14 -5.91 -11.70
C THR A 144 16.36 -5.01 -11.90
N LEU A 145 16.93 -5.02 -13.09
CA LEU A 145 17.82 -3.96 -13.55
C LEU A 145 16.95 -2.74 -13.88
N ARG A 146 16.96 -1.73 -13.01
CA ARG A 146 16.07 -0.57 -13.07
C ARG A 146 16.56 0.51 -14.03
N GLY A 147 15.64 1.36 -14.50
CA GLY A 147 15.96 2.58 -15.23
C GLY A 147 16.47 3.70 -14.32
N LYS A 148 16.86 4.82 -14.95
CA LYS A 148 17.17 6.06 -14.22
C LYS A 148 15.90 6.69 -13.66
N SER A 149 16.06 7.55 -12.66
CA SER A 149 14.98 8.39 -12.14
C SER A 149 14.23 9.11 -13.27
N GLY A 150 12.91 9.08 -13.21
CA GLY A 150 12.00 9.64 -14.23
C GLY A 150 11.86 8.81 -15.51
N GLU A 151 12.67 7.78 -15.78
CA GLU A 151 12.50 6.93 -16.97
C GLU A 151 11.30 5.98 -16.82
N ALA A 152 10.62 5.70 -17.94
CA ALA A 152 9.55 4.69 -17.96
C ALA A 152 10.11 3.32 -17.55
N ASP A 153 9.35 2.56 -16.77
CA ASP A 153 9.73 1.21 -16.35
C ASP A 153 9.36 0.20 -17.43
N THR A 154 10.29 -0.06 -18.36
CA THR A 154 10.03 -0.96 -19.50
C THR A 154 9.84 -2.43 -19.09
N THR A 155 10.02 -2.78 -17.81
CA THR A 155 9.69 -4.11 -17.26
C THR A 155 8.22 -4.23 -16.82
N PHE A 156 7.45 -3.14 -16.87
CA PHE A 156 6.02 -3.11 -16.61
C PHE A 156 5.20 -3.24 -17.89
N GLY A 157 4.27 -4.21 -17.93
CA GLY A 157 3.35 -4.39 -19.05
C GLY A 157 4.05 -4.41 -20.42
N ALA A 158 3.50 -3.62 -21.35
CA ALA A 158 4.15 -3.29 -22.61
C ALA A 158 4.92 -1.97 -22.46
N ALA A 159 6.24 -2.04 -22.33
CA ALA A 159 7.16 -0.89 -22.34
C ALA A 159 6.83 0.24 -21.34
N GLY A 160 6.36 -0.10 -20.14
CA GLY A 160 5.97 0.88 -19.12
C GLY A 160 4.47 1.15 -19.03
N VAL A 161 3.65 0.46 -19.83
CA VAL A 161 2.21 0.69 -19.94
C VAL A 161 1.42 -0.62 -19.84
N VAL A 162 0.35 -0.61 -19.05
CA VAL A 162 -0.71 -1.64 -19.09
C VAL A 162 -2.01 -0.96 -19.50
N ASP A 163 -2.54 -1.32 -20.67
CA ASP A 163 -3.91 -1.01 -21.04
C ASP A 163 -4.85 -2.11 -20.55
N LEU A 164 -5.67 -1.76 -19.57
CA LEU A 164 -6.61 -2.69 -18.97
C LEU A 164 -7.82 -2.92 -19.87
N ALA A 165 -8.17 -2.02 -20.81
CA ALA A 165 -9.35 -2.17 -21.68
C ALA A 165 -9.38 -3.53 -22.42
N SER A 166 -8.21 -4.06 -22.77
CA SER A 166 -8.01 -5.38 -23.37
C SER A 166 -8.55 -6.56 -22.55
N SER A 167 -8.88 -6.36 -21.27
CA SER A 167 -9.25 -7.40 -20.30
C SER A 167 -10.75 -7.46 -19.97
N ASN A 168 -11.61 -6.66 -20.63
CA ASN A 168 -13.06 -6.50 -20.34
C ASN A 168 -13.35 -5.94 -18.92
N VAL A 169 -12.57 -4.96 -18.49
CA VAL A 169 -12.54 -4.46 -17.10
C VAL A 169 -13.03 -3.02 -16.96
N GLY A 170 -14.22 -2.70 -17.47
CA GLY A 170 -14.81 -1.36 -17.35
C GLY A 170 -14.05 -0.27 -18.12
N GLU A 171 -14.53 0.97 -18.00
CA GLU A 171 -13.99 2.12 -18.76
C GLU A 171 -13.08 3.05 -17.94
N SER A 172 -13.23 3.11 -16.60
CA SER A 172 -12.45 4.02 -15.75
C SER A 172 -11.99 3.39 -14.44
N ILE A 173 -10.75 3.70 -14.05
CA ILE A 173 -10.25 3.52 -12.68
C ILE A 173 -10.86 4.62 -11.81
N MET A 174 -11.53 4.23 -10.73
CA MET A 174 -12.08 5.13 -9.71
C MET A 174 -11.04 5.47 -8.64
N ASP A 175 -10.27 4.47 -8.24
CA ASP A 175 -9.19 4.62 -7.26
C ASP A 175 -8.19 3.46 -7.39
N ALA A 176 -6.96 3.65 -6.90
CA ALA A 176 -6.01 2.57 -6.75
C ALA A 176 -5.08 2.77 -5.55
N ILE A 177 -4.58 1.65 -5.04
CA ILE A 177 -3.63 1.55 -3.92
C ILE A 177 -2.65 0.43 -4.23
N ALA A 178 -1.43 0.49 -3.70
CA ALA A 178 -0.47 -0.61 -3.75
C ALA A 178 -0.10 -1.04 -2.33
N ASP A 179 0.24 -2.31 -2.16
CA ASP A 179 0.76 -2.84 -0.91
C ASP A 179 2.30 -2.82 -0.85
N ASN A 180 2.84 -3.16 0.32
CA ASN A 180 4.27 -3.37 0.58
C ASN A 180 4.87 -4.47 -0.31
N GLU A 181 4.06 -5.46 -0.72
CA GLU A 181 4.41 -6.47 -1.70
C GLU A 181 4.21 -5.98 -3.14
N GLY A 182 4.04 -4.68 -3.37
CA GLY A 182 3.97 -4.04 -4.68
C GLY A 182 2.82 -4.52 -5.56
N ARG A 183 1.83 -5.26 -5.06
CA ARG A 183 0.63 -5.62 -5.80
C ARG A 183 -0.29 -4.40 -5.85
N ILE A 184 -0.97 -4.18 -6.97
CA ILE A 184 -1.80 -2.98 -7.16
C ILE A 184 -3.27 -3.40 -7.13
N TYR A 185 -4.05 -2.77 -6.26
CA TYR A 185 -5.50 -2.93 -6.20
C TYR A 185 -6.15 -1.77 -6.95
N LEU A 186 -7.10 -2.09 -7.82
CA LEU A 186 -7.80 -1.13 -8.66
C LEU A 186 -9.30 -1.25 -8.44
N LEU A 187 -9.96 -0.12 -8.22
CA LEU A 187 -11.41 -0.03 -8.12
C LEU A 187 -11.98 0.42 -9.46
N LEU A 188 -12.84 -0.39 -10.07
CA LEU A 188 -13.52 -0.07 -11.32
C LEU A 188 -15.02 -0.38 -11.18
N PRO A 189 -15.91 0.42 -11.80
CA PRO A 189 -17.34 0.12 -11.85
C PRO A 189 -17.58 -1.04 -12.82
N ASP A 190 -18.52 -1.93 -12.49
CA ASP A 190 -18.99 -2.91 -13.48
C ASP A 190 -20.09 -2.29 -14.34
N LEU A 191 -19.77 -2.02 -15.61
CA LEU A 191 -20.69 -1.40 -16.56
C LEU A 191 -21.82 -2.33 -17.03
N GLY A 192 -21.69 -3.65 -16.80
CA GLY A 192 -22.72 -4.63 -17.12
C GLY A 192 -23.72 -4.86 -15.99
N ASP A 193 -23.38 -4.48 -14.75
CA ASP A 193 -24.25 -4.62 -13.58
C ASP A 193 -24.05 -3.47 -12.57
N PRO A 194 -24.94 -2.45 -12.56
CA PRO A 194 -24.81 -1.28 -11.68
C PRO A 194 -25.02 -1.61 -10.18
N LYS A 195 -25.31 -2.87 -9.83
CA LYS A 195 -25.50 -3.34 -8.45
C LYS A 195 -24.23 -3.92 -7.84
N LYS A 196 -23.11 -3.85 -8.56
CA LYS A 196 -21.89 -4.58 -8.26
C LYS A 196 -20.66 -3.69 -8.35
N CYS A 197 -19.79 -3.82 -7.35
CA CYS A 197 -18.47 -3.21 -7.36
C CYS A 197 -17.38 -4.27 -7.54
N ARG A 198 -16.28 -3.85 -8.18
CA ARG A 198 -15.19 -4.73 -8.56
C ARG A 198 -13.84 -4.20 -8.11
N VAL A 199 -13.12 -5.02 -7.36
CA VAL A 199 -11.72 -4.78 -6.97
C VAL A 199 -10.83 -5.77 -7.71
N PHE A 200 -10.04 -5.25 -8.65
CA PHE A 200 -8.99 -6.01 -9.31
C PHE A 200 -7.73 -6.00 -8.48
N ARG A 201 -6.90 -7.04 -8.61
CA ARG A 201 -5.49 -6.99 -8.23
C ARG A 201 -4.58 -7.31 -9.41
N THR A 202 -3.55 -6.50 -9.61
CA THR A 202 -2.44 -6.83 -10.49
C THR A 202 -1.24 -7.29 -9.69
N THR A 203 -0.41 -8.12 -10.31
CA THR A 203 0.94 -8.43 -9.87
C THR A 203 1.83 -7.16 -9.85
N PRO A 204 3.03 -7.23 -9.23
CA PRO A 204 4.02 -6.16 -9.23
C PRO A 204 4.64 -5.81 -10.58
N ASN A 205 4.29 -6.52 -11.66
CA ASN A 205 4.64 -6.17 -13.05
C ASN A 205 3.42 -5.83 -13.93
N GLY A 206 2.23 -5.68 -13.32
CA GLY A 206 1.02 -5.16 -13.98
C GLY A 206 0.14 -6.18 -14.68
N ALA A 207 0.53 -7.46 -14.68
CA ALA A 207 -0.35 -8.54 -15.13
C ALA A 207 -1.48 -8.76 -14.10
N ILE A 208 -2.65 -9.25 -14.54
CA ILE A 208 -3.73 -9.61 -13.61
C ILE A 208 -3.26 -10.74 -12.68
N ASP A 209 -3.48 -10.59 -11.37
CA ASP A 209 -3.08 -11.58 -10.36
C ASP A 209 -4.10 -12.74 -10.28
N ALA A 210 -4.10 -13.55 -11.33
CA ALA A 210 -5.12 -14.56 -11.57
C ALA A 210 -5.20 -15.65 -10.49
N SER A 211 -4.09 -15.92 -9.78
CA SER A 211 -3.98 -17.00 -8.78
C SER A 211 -3.93 -16.52 -7.33
N GLY A 212 -3.59 -15.25 -7.07
CA GLY A 212 -3.40 -14.73 -5.72
C GLY A 212 -4.60 -13.98 -5.12
N TRP A 213 -5.60 -13.58 -5.92
CA TRP A 213 -6.71 -12.73 -5.48
C TRP A 213 -8.03 -13.07 -6.18
N GLY A 214 -9.09 -13.24 -5.40
CA GLY A 214 -10.44 -13.33 -5.93
C GLY A 214 -10.67 -14.55 -6.83
N THR A 215 -11.47 -14.38 -7.87
CA THR A 215 -11.52 -15.29 -9.02
C THR A 215 -10.82 -14.62 -10.18
N ASN A 216 -9.70 -15.19 -10.66
CA ASN A 216 -8.89 -14.65 -11.75
C ASN A 216 -8.43 -13.18 -11.53
N GLY A 217 -8.02 -12.82 -10.31
CA GLY A 217 -7.57 -11.47 -9.97
C GLY A 217 -8.72 -10.49 -9.69
N ILE A 218 -9.96 -10.98 -9.58
CA ILE A 218 -11.18 -10.17 -9.46
C ILE A 218 -11.94 -10.53 -8.19
N VAL A 219 -12.19 -9.53 -7.33
CA VAL A 219 -13.20 -9.60 -6.28
C VAL A 219 -14.41 -8.77 -6.69
N ASP A 220 -15.52 -9.47 -6.96
CA ASP A 220 -16.84 -8.90 -7.19
C ASP A 220 -17.67 -8.97 -5.89
N PHE A 221 -18.37 -7.88 -5.55
CA PHE A 221 -19.32 -7.88 -4.43
C PHE A 221 -20.55 -7.00 -4.71
N ARG A 222 -21.66 -7.31 -4.02
CA ARG A 222 -22.91 -6.55 -4.03
C ARG A 222 -23.36 -6.25 -2.61
N ARG A 223 -24.18 -5.23 -2.43
CA ARG A 223 -24.81 -4.93 -1.14
C ARG A 223 -26.02 -5.83 -0.90
N PRO A 224 -26.30 -6.26 0.35
CA PRO A 224 -27.59 -6.85 0.71
C PRO A 224 -28.78 -6.05 0.16
N GLY A 225 -29.76 -6.76 -0.41
CA GLY A 225 -30.91 -6.16 -1.09
C GLY A 225 -30.72 -5.91 -2.59
N ASP A 226 -29.52 -6.13 -3.14
CA ASP A 226 -29.25 -6.10 -4.60
C ASP A 226 -29.66 -4.77 -5.27
N THR A 227 -29.44 -3.67 -4.57
CA THR A 227 -29.66 -2.30 -5.05
C THR A 227 -28.48 -1.81 -5.90
N PRO A 228 -28.70 -0.85 -6.83
CA PRO A 228 -27.60 -0.16 -7.50
C PRO A 228 -26.64 0.46 -6.47
N ILE A 229 -25.34 0.42 -6.77
CA ILE A 229 -24.28 0.94 -5.91
C ILE A 229 -23.18 1.62 -6.72
N PHE A 230 -22.55 2.61 -6.10
CA PHE A 230 -21.42 3.33 -6.65
C PHE A 230 -20.23 3.23 -5.68
N CYS A 231 -19.08 2.78 -6.17
CA CYS A 231 -17.86 2.69 -5.39
C CYS A 231 -16.85 3.74 -5.81
N VAL A 232 -16.25 4.41 -4.82
CA VAL A 232 -15.48 5.64 -5.03
C VAL A 232 -14.04 5.55 -4.56
N ARG A 233 -13.73 4.76 -3.52
CA ARG A 233 -12.45 4.82 -2.82
C ARG A 233 -11.98 3.48 -2.28
N LEU A 234 -10.66 3.29 -2.28
CA LEU A 234 -9.98 2.17 -1.62
C LEU A 234 -9.15 2.67 -0.44
N ALA A 235 -9.02 1.84 0.59
CA ALA A 235 -7.95 1.94 1.57
C ALA A 235 -7.46 0.54 1.96
N LEU A 236 -6.14 0.40 2.17
CA LEU A 236 -5.53 -0.88 2.54
C LEU A 236 -5.45 -1.01 4.06
N GLN A 237 -5.74 -2.20 4.58
CA GLN A 237 -5.45 -2.59 5.97
C GLN A 237 -4.13 -3.37 6.04
N ALA A 238 -3.43 -3.31 7.17
CA ALA A 238 -2.16 -4.02 7.35
C ALA A 238 -2.28 -5.56 7.26
N ASP A 239 -3.49 -6.13 7.39
CA ASP A 239 -3.77 -7.56 7.19
C ASP A 239 -4.00 -7.95 5.71
N GLY A 240 -3.83 -7.01 4.77
CA GLY A 240 -4.01 -7.21 3.34
C GLY A 240 -5.48 -7.18 2.88
N LYS A 241 -6.44 -6.90 3.78
CA LYS A 241 -7.82 -6.62 3.39
C LYS A 241 -7.96 -5.21 2.85
N VAL A 242 -8.97 -5.03 2.01
CA VAL A 242 -9.26 -3.77 1.34
C VAL A 242 -10.58 -3.23 1.84
N LEU A 243 -10.59 -1.98 2.30
CA LEU A 243 -11.79 -1.22 2.55
C LEU A 243 -12.23 -0.54 1.26
N VAL A 244 -13.51 -0.66 0.92
CA VAL A 244 -14.12 -0.02 -0.25
C VAL A 244 -15.19 0.96 0.22
N GLY A 245 -14.99 2.25 -0.02
CA GLY A 245 -15.98 3.29 0.23
C GLY A 245 -16.95 3.42 -0.93
N GLY A 246 -18.24 3.57 -0.62
CA GLY A 246 -19.29 3.71 -1.64
C GLY A 246 -20.61 4.23 -1.08
N ASN A 247 -21.60 4.33 -1.97
CA ASN A 247 -22.98 4.60 -1.61
C ASN A 247 -23.93 3.81 -2.51
N ASP A 248 -25.17 3.62 -2.07
CA ASP A 248 -26.25 3.19 -2.97
C ASP A 248 -26.47 4.25 -4.06
N ASP A 249 -26.95 3.84 -5.24
CA ASP A 249 -27.33 4.75 -6.33
C ASP A 249 -28.86 4.70 -6.54
N LEU A 250 -29.59 5.41 -5.66
CA LEU A 250 -31.05 5.41 -5.57
C LEU A 250 -31.67 6.77 -5.91
N GLY A 251 -30.86 7.71 -6.44
CA GLY A 251 -31.31 9.04 -6.83
C GLY A 251 -31.28 10.08 -5.71
N GLY A 252 -30.08 10.50 -5.29
CA GLY A 252 -29.89 11.65 -4.40
C GLY A 252 -30.05 11.31 -2.92
N ALA A 253 -31.01 11.95 -2.23
CA ALA A 253 -31.17 11.81 -0.78
C ALA A 253 -31.63 10.40 -0.32
N GLY A 254 -32.03 9.54 -1.24
CA GLY A 254 -32.30 8.12 -0.97
C GLY A 254 -31.05 7.23 -0.91
N ASN A 255 -29.88 7.75 -1.30
CA ASN A 255 -28.63 7.00 -1.27
C ASN A 255 -28.19 6.73 0.19
N VAL A 256 -27.63 5.55 0.45
CA VAL A 256 -27.00 5.22 1.75
C VAL A 256 -25.50 5.07 1.55
N ALA A 257 -24.71 5.84 2.29
CA ALA A 257 -23.26 5.75 2.31
C ALA A 257 -22.76 4.62 3.23
N TRP A 258 -21.69 3.95 2.79
CA TRP A 258 -21.16 2.76 3.45
C TRP A 258 -19.66 2.54 3.20
N VAL A 259 -19.06 1.69 4.04
CA VAL A 259 -17.75 1.08 3.80
C VAL A 259 -17.89 -0.43 3.84
N ALA A 260 -17.46 -1.11 2.78
CA ALA A 260 -17.34 -2.56 2.73
C ALA A 260 -15.91 -2.98 3.10
N ARG A 261 -15.72 -4.16 3.69
CA ARG A 261 -14.40 -4.81 3.78
C ARG A 261 -14.37 -6.08 2.94
N VAL A 262 -13.38 -6.17 2.04
CA VAL A 262 -13.18 -7.32 1.16
C VAL A 262 -11.82 -7.98 1.36
N SER A 263 -11.76 -9.27 1.05
CA SER A 263 -10.60 -10.15 1.13
C SER A 263 -10.41 -10.84 -0.23
N GLY A 264 -9.16 -11.14 -0.59
CA GLY A 264 -8.84 -11.94 -1.78
C GLY A 264 -9.21 -13.41 -1.63
N THR A 265 -9.36 -13.89 -0.40
CA THR A 265 -9.71 -15.27 -0.07
C THR A 265 -11.18 -15.35 0.30
N ALA A 266 -11.95 -16.13 -0.44
CA ALA A 266 -13.37 -16.33 -0.16
C ALA A 266 -13.55 -17.13 1.15
N THR A 267 -14.33 -16.58 2.08
CA THR A 267 -14.80 -17.28 3.27
C THR A 267 -16.27 -17.64 3.07
N ASN A 268 -16.63 -18.91 3.21
CA ASN A 268 -18.00 -19.41 2.97
C ASN A 268 -18.58 -19.00 1.59
N GLY A 269 -17.73 -18.93 0.56
CA GLY A 269 -18.13 -18.53 -0.80
C GLY A 269 -18.28 -17.02 -1.02
N SER A 270 -17.94 -16.18 -0.04
CA SER A 270 -17.98 -14.71 -0.14
C SER A 270 -16.59 -14.09 0.01
N PHE A 271 -16.29 -13.09 -0.81
CA PHE A 271 -15.10 -12.24 -0.67
C PHE A 271 -15.30 -11.05 0.29
N LEU A 272 -16.54 -10.79 0.74
CA LEU A 272 -16.81 -9.83 1.82
C LEU A 272 -16.38 -10.45 3.16
N ASP A 273 -15.64 -9.69 3.96
CA ASP A 273 -15.33 -10.07 5.34
C ASP A 273 -16.56 -9.84 6.23
N THR A 274 -17.38 -10.89 6.39
CA THR A 274 -18.64 -10.85 7.15
C THR A 274 -18.46 -10.57 8.65
N THR A 275 -17.22 -10.48 9.15
CA THR A 275 -16.93 -10.00 10.52
C THR A 275 -16.90 -8.47 10.63
N TYR A 276 -16.93 -7.76 9.49
CA TYR A 276 -16.99 -6.31 9.44
C TYR A 276 -18.44 -5.82 9.33
N GLY A 277 -18.95 -5.21 10.40
CA GLY A 277 -20.29 -4.63 10.44
C GLY A 277 -21.40 -5.64 10.13
N ALA A 278 -22.42 -5.20 9.40
CA ALA A 278 -23.51 -6.07 8.97
C ALA A 278 -23.20 -6.68 7.59
N GLY A 279 -22.83 -7.97 7.57
CA GLY A 279 -22.61 -8.71 6.33
C GLY A 279 -21.42 -8.23 5.48
N GLY A 280 -20.42 -7.61 6.11
CA GLY A 280 -19.26 -7.02 5.43
C GLY A 280 -19.34 -5.50 5.25
N PHE A 281 -20.43 -4.85 5.70
CA PHE A 281 -20.67 -3.41 5.52
C PHE A 281 -20.84 -2.66 6.84
N ALA A 282 -20.18 -1.51 6.94
CA ALA A 282 -20.45 -0.47 7.93
C ALA A 282 -21.27 0.66 7.27
N LEU A 283 -22.47 0.94 7.79
CA LEU A 283 -23.28 2.07 7.32
C LEU A 283 -22.83 3.36 7.99
N THR A 284 -22.56 4.40 7.19
CA THR A 284 -21.98 5.67 7.69
C THR A 284 -23.03 6.73 7.95
N ASN A 285 -24.33 6.37 7.99
CA ASN A 285 -25.52 7.25 8.04
C ASN A 285 -25.35 8.58 7.29
N GLY A 286 -24.78 8.54 6.09
CA GLY A 286 -24.73 9.62 5.12
C GLY A 286 -25.31 9.15 3.78
N THR A 287 -25.20 9.96 2.74
CA THR A 287 -25.73 9.68 1.40
C THR A 287 -24.65 9.52 0.33
N ALA A 288 -23.45 10.07 0.55
CA ALA A 288 -22.29 9.86 -0.33
C ALA A 288 -20.99 9.71 0.48
N VAL A 289 -20.05 8.92 -0.03
CA VAL A 289 -18.65 8.86 0.44
C VAL A 289 -17.78 9.63 -0.55
N PHE A 290 -16.79 10.38 -0.05
CA PHE A 290 -15.79 11.08 -0.87
C PHE A 290 -14.35 10.62 -0.59
N GLY A 291 -14.09 10.09 0.60
CA GLY A 291 -12.78 9.62 1.04
C GLY A 291 -12.89 8.52 2.09
N VAL A 292 -12.06 7.50 1.97
CA VAL A 292 -11.77 6.52 3.02
C VAL A 292 -10.26 6.52 3.22
N THR A 293 -9.80 6.55 4.46
CA THR A 293 -8.40 6.28 4.83
C THR A 293 -8.37 5.40 6.07
N VAL A 294 -7.23 4.76 6.33
CA VAL A 294 -7.01 3.95 7.53
C VAL A 294 -6.10 4.72 8.48
N ASP A 295 -6.41 4.71 9.78
CA ASP A 295 -5.54 5.25 10.82
C ASP A 295 -4.57 4.20 11.39
N ALA A 296 -3.58 4.62 12.17
CA ALA A 296 -2.58 3.73 12.76
C ALA A 296 -3.13 2.70 13.78
N LYS A 297 -4.45 2.66 14.01
CA LYS A 297 -5.16 1.65 14.81
C LYS A 297 -6.06 0.76 13.94
N GLU A 298 -5.82 0.74 12.62
CA GLU A 298 -6.57 -0.05 11.62
C GLU A 298 -8.07 0.31 11.52
N ARG A 299 -8.45 1.52 11.94
CA ARG A 299 -9.83 2.03 11.86
C ARG A 299 -10.01 2.85 10.60
N ALA A 300 -11.19 2.80 10.00
CA ALA A 300 -11.51 3.61 8.84
C ALA A 300 -11.90 5.04 9.27
N LEU A 301 -11.30 6.06 8.67
CA LEU A 301 -11.79 7.42 8.69
C LEU A 301 -12.47 7.71 7.35
N VAL A 302 -13.77 8.00 7.41
CA VAL A 302 -14.63 8.19 6.24
C VAL A 302 -15.10 9.63 6.20
N ARG A 303 -14.86 10.31 5.07
CA ARG A 303 -15.48 11.60 4.77
C ARG A 303 -16.53 11.47 3.67
N GLY A 304 -17.57 12.27 3.75
CA GLY A 304 -18.70 12.21 2.83
C GLY A 304 -19.72 13.30 3.07
N HIS A 305 -20.93 13.12 2.54
CA HIS A 305 -22.04 14.07 2.62
C HIS A 305 -23.31 13.39 3.16
N THR A 306 -24.15 14.12 3.88
CA THR A 306 -25.45 13.65 4.42
C THR A 306 -26.64 13.98 3.52
N GLY A 307 -26.42 14.73 2.44
CA GLY A 307 -27.46 15.37 1.64
C GLY A 307 -27.66 16.84 2.00
N SER A 308 -27.23 17.28 3.19
CA SER A 308 -27.30 18.69 3.63
C SER A 308 -25.95 19.28 4.07
N SER A 309 -25.04 18.47 4.59
CA SER A 309 -23.75 18.89 5.14
C SER A 309 -22.70 17.79 4.92
N ASN A 310 -21.42 18.16 4.97
CA ASN A 310 -20.34 17.16 4.99
C ASN A 310 -20.29 16.44 6.34
N TYR A 311 -19.62 15.28 6.38
CA TYR A 311 -19.32 14.57 7.61
C TYR A 311 -17.91 13.97 7.59
N VAL A 312 -17.35 13.74 8.78
CA VAL A 312 -16.26 12.79 9.02
C VAL A 312 -16.72 11.79 10.07
N ARG A 313 -16.46 10.50 9.87
CA ARG A 313 -16.80 9.45 10.83
C ARG A 313 -15.66 8.47 10.94
N ARG A 314 -15.48 7.94 12.14
CA ARG A 314 -14.62 6.79 12.36
C ARG A 314 -15.43 5.50 12.43
N VAL A 315 -14.94 4.46 11.77
CA VAL A 315 -15.46 3.11 11.80
C VAL A 315 -14.39 2.21 12.43
N SER A 316 -14.76 1.43 13.41
CA SER A 316 -13.86 0.50 14.10
C SER A 316 -13.32 -0.60 13.17
N THR A 317 -12.32 -1.34 13.64
CA THR A 317 -11.78 -2.54 13.00
C THR A 317 -12.82 -3.67 12.84
N SER A 318 -13.96 -3.60 13.53
CA SER A 318 -15.09 -4.52 13.41
C SER A 318 -16.29 -3.94 12.63
N GLY A 319 -16.13 -2.79 11.98
CA GLY A 319 -17.18 -2.20 11.13
C GLY A 319 -18.32 -1.53 11.89
N THR A 320 -18.13 -1.23 13.18
CA THR A 320 -19.08 -0.43 13.98
C THR A 320 -18.71 1.04 13.95
N ILE A 321 -19.72 1.94 13.92
CA ILE A 321 -19.47 3.37 14.03
C ILE A 321 -18.95 3.70 15.43
N ASP A 322 -17.80 4.39 15.48
CA ASP A 322 -17.21 4.84 16.72
C ASP A 322 -17.89 6.14 17.18
N ASN A 323 -18.89 5.99 18.04
CA ASN A 323 -19.64 7.11 18.63
C ASN A 323 -18.80 7.95 19.61
N THR A 324 -17.55 7.59 19.91
CA THR A 324 -16.61 8.45 20.66
C THR A 324 -15.88 9.45 19.76
N PHE A 325 -15.93 9.25 18.44
CA PHE A 325 -15.47 10.22 17.45
C PHE A 325 -16.57 11.26 17.21
N THR A 326 -16.53 12.36 17.97
CA THR A 326 -17.54 13.43 17.92
C THR A 326 -16.95 14.71 17.37
N LEU A 327 -17.50 15.17 16.25
CA LEU A 327 -17.21 16.47 15.68
C LEU A 327 -17.93 17.55 16.49
N THR A 328 -17.20 18.52 16.99
CA THR A 328 -17.70 19.48 17.99
C THR A 328 -18.55 20.61 17.42
N SER A 329 -18.61 20.82 16.09
CA SER A 329 -19.54 21.78 15.47
C SER A 329 -19.84 21.48 14.00
N SER A 330 -21.03 21.88 13.54
CA SER A 330 -21.41 21.87 12.11
C SER A 330 -20.66 22.92 11.29
N ALA A 331 -20.25 24.04 11.89
CA ALA A 331 -19.48 25.08 11.19
C ALA A 331 -18.12 24.57 10.67
N VAL A 332 -17.48 23.63 11.39
CA VAL A 332 -16.29 22.93 10.88
C VAL A 332 -16.68 22.04 9.69
N LEU A 333 -17.76 21.29 9.79
CA LEU A 333 -18.26 20.39 8.73
C LEU A 333 -18.60 21.10 7.42
N ASP A 334 -19.33 22.22 7.48
CA ASP A 334 -19.72 23.00 6.30
C ASP A 334 -18.50 23.65 5.62
N THR A 335 -17.33 23.66 6.27
CA THR A 335 -16.05 24.11 5.69
C THR A 335 -15.12 22.97 5.26
N LEU A 336 -15.48 21.69 5.46
CA LEU A 336 -14.70 20.55 4.95
C LEU A 336 -14.94 20.35 3.45
N ALA A 337 -13.89 20.17 2.65
CA ALA A 337 -14.05 19.64 1.28
C ALA A 337 -12.93 18.71 0.81
N GLY A 338 -11.67 19.08 1.05
CA GLY A 338 -10.53 18.36 0.49
C GLY A 338 -10.11 17.14 1.29
N ALA A 339 -8.86 16.73 1.11
CA ALA A 339 -8.32 15.51 1.69
C ALA A 339 -8.34 15.49 3.23
N LEU A 340 -8.32 14.27 3.78
CA LEU A 340 -7.99 14.01 5.18
C LEU A 340 -6.75 13.12 5.23
N VAL A 341 -5.90 13.32 6.24
CA VAL A 341 -4.82 12.40 6.59
C VAL A 341 -4.74 12.27 8.12
N ALA A 342 -4.44 11.07 8.61
CA ALA A 342 -4.29 10.80 10.05
C ALA A 342 -2.85 10.39 10.35
N THR A 343 -2.25 11.03 11.35
CA THR A 343 -0.89 10.71 11.80
C THR A 343 -0.85 9.47 12.69
N ALA A 344 0.34 8.92 12.93
CA ALA A 344 0.57 7.86 13.91
C ALA A 344 0.17 8.27 15.36
N SER A 345 0.19 9.57 15.68
CA SER A 345 -0.30 10.11 16.95
C SER A 345 -1.83 10.22 17.04
N GLY A 346 -2.56 9.90 15.97
CA GLY A 346 -4.02 9.98 15.91
C GLY A 346 -4.59 11.38 15.63
N ALA A 347 -3.74 12.37 15.39
CA ALA A 347 -4.18 13.69 14.94
C ALA A 347 -4.61 13.63 13.46
N ILE A 348 -5.66 14.34 13.10
CA ILE A 348 -6.25 14.31 11.75
C ILE A 348 -6.16 15.71 11.14
N TYR A 349 -5.56 15.82 9.96
CA TYR A 349 -5.42 17.07 9.22
C TYR A 349 -6.33 17.04 7.98
N GLY A 350 -6.85 18.20 7.60
CA GLY A 350 -7.65 18.36 6.40
C GLY A 350 -7.71 19.80 5.89
N THR A 351 -8.28 20.00 4.70
CA THR A 351 -8.34 21.31 4.03
C THR A 351 -9.73 21.92 4.04
N ARG A 352 -9.76 23.24 4.08
CA ARG A 352 -10.99 24.02 3.96
C ARG A 352 -11.52 24.03 2.51
N GLN A 353 -12.83 24.10 2.33
CA GLN A 353 -13.46 24.30 1.02
C GLN A 353 -13.06 25.64 0.40
N GLY A 354 -12.63 25.61 -0.86
CA GLY A 354 -12.27 26.81 -1.62
C GLY A 354 -11.11 27.59 -1.00
N GLY A 355 -10.09 26.89 -0.53
CA GLY A 355 -8.91 27.55 0.05
C GLY A 355 -7.77 26.61 0.39
N SER A 356 -6.68 27.22 0.85
CA SER A 356 -5.43 26.56 1.23
C SER A 356 -5.31 26.30 2.75
N ASP A 357 -6.24 26.83 3.56
CA ASP A 357 -6.27 26.66 5.02
C ASP A 357 -6.27 25.17 5.41
N VAL A 358 -5.33 24.80 6.30
CA VAL A 358 -5.28 23.49 6.94
C VAL A 358 -5.95 23.57 8.30
N PHE A 359 -6.79 22.61 8.67
CA PHE A 359 -7.27 22.45 10.04
C PHE A 359 -6.75 21.17 10.68
N ARG A 360 -6.82 21.09 12.01
CA ARG A 360 -6.52 19.87 12.77
C ARG A 360 -7.70 19.45 13.66
N LEU A 361 -8.01 18.15 13.65
CA LEU A 361 -8.86 17.49 14.63
C LEU A 361 -7.99 16.64 15.58
N SER A 362 -8.43 16.52 16.82
CA SER A 362 -7.92 15.53 17.77
C SER A 362 -8.26 14.10 17.34
N GLU A 363 -7.68 13.09 18.01
CA GLU A 363 -8.12 11.70 17.81
C GLU A 363 -9.62 11.52 18.13
N THR A 364 -10.23 12.35 18.98
CA THR A 364 -11.68 12.28 19.26
C THR A 364 -12.56 12.97 18.21
N GLY A 365 -11.98 13.57 17.17
CA GLY A 365 -12.72 14.29 16.11
C GLY A 365 -13.08 15.74 16.46
N SER A 366 -12.73 16.21 17.66
CA SER A 366 -12.88 17.61 18.07
C SER A 366 -11.93 18.50 17.29
N LEU A 367 -12.35 19.69 16.85
CA LEU A 367 -11.41 20.69 16.33
C LEU A 367 -10.38 21.04 17.40
N ASP A 368 -9.09 20.92 17.07
CA ASP A 368 -8.00 21.30 17.95
C ASP A 368 -7.73 22.79 17.82
N THR A 369 -8.36 23.59 18.68
CA THR A 369 -8.23 25.05 18.68
C THR A 369 -6.84 25.57 19.04
N THR A 370 -5.91 24.70 19.45
CA THR A 370 -4.49 25.06 19.68
C THR A 370 -3.65 25.07 18.40
N PHE A 371 -4.14 24.46 17.32
CA PHE A 371 -3.47 24.46 16.03
C PHE A 371 -3.65 25.79 15.28
N GLY A 372 -2.55 26.39 14.81
CA GLY A 372 -2.58 27.64 14.05
C GLY A 372 -3.31 28.78 14.77
N ASN A 373 -4.21 29.46 14.06
CA ASN A 373 -5.14 30.43 14.62
C ASN A 373 -6.52 29.77 14.83
N THR A 374 -6.88 29.48 16.08
CA THR A 374 -8.18 28.91 16.48
C THR A 374 -8.57 27.59 15.77
N GLY A 375 -7.57 26.75 15.46
CA GLY A 375 -7.74 25.46 14.78
C GLY A 375 -7.46 25.46 13.28
N PHE A 376 -7.05 26.60 12.72
CA PHE A 376 -6.74 26.76 11.29
C PHE A 376 -5.35 27.37 11.08
N LEU A 377 -4.52 26.71 10.27
CA LEU A 377 -3.25 27.21 9.76
C LEU A 377 -3.45 27.69 8.32
N ALA A 378 -3.45 29.00 8.12
CA ALA A 378 -3.53 29.59 6.79
C ALA A 378 -2.22 29.37 6.02
N VAL A 379 -2.33 28.96 4.75
CA VAL A 379 -1.20 28.77 3.83
C VAL A 379 -1.05 30.02 2.96
N PRO A 380 -0.01 30.84 3.14
CA PRO A 380 0.16 32.09 2.39
C PRO A 380 0.41 31.84 0.91
N LYS A 381 -0.42 32.41 0.04
CA LYS A 381 -0.23 32.41 -1.42
C LYS A 381 0.82 33.44 -1.87
N PRO A 382 1.46 33.27 -3.05
CA PRO A 382 2.34 34.25 -3.67
C PRO A 382 1.65 35.61 -3.91
N ALA A 383 2.46 36.66 -4.11
CA ALA A 383 1.95 38.02 -4.33
C ALA A 383 1.23 38.18 -5.69
N ASP A 384 1.65 37.43 -6.71
CA ASP A 384 1.05 37.36 -8.06
C ASP A 384 0.03 36.22 -8.23
N ALA A 385 -0.29 35.51 -7.13
CA ALA A 385 -1.37 34.54 -7.09
C ALA A 385 -2.69 35.23 -6.74
N VAL A 386 -3.77 34.90 -7.44
CA VAL A 386 -5.14 35.29 -7.08
C VAL A 386 -5.67 34.36 -5.99
N GLU A 387 -5.51 33.05 -6.16
CA GLU A 387 -6.07 32.00 -5.29
C GLU A 387 -5.09 30.84 -5.11
N ALA A 388 -5.19 30.11 -4.00
CA ALA A 388 -4.47 28.87 -3.76
C ALA A 388 -5.39 27.88 -3.02
N GLU A 389 -5.36 26.61 -3.44
CA GLU A 389 -6.20 25.56 -2.89
C GLU A 389 -5.39 24.30 -2.63
N LEU A 390 -5.70 23.60 -1.53
CA LEU A 390 -5.15 22.27 -1.24
C LEU A 390 -6.21 21.18 -1.44
N ASN A 391 -5.89 20.23 -2.32
CA ASN A 391 -6.78 19.15 -2.77
C ASN A 391 -6.41 17.79 -2.17
N GLY A 392 -5.11 17.55 -1.98
CA GLY A 392 -4.55 16.28 -1.50
C GLY A 392 -3.72 16.43 -0.23
N PHE A 393 -3.73 15.39 0.60
CA PHE A 393 -2.79 15.20 1.70
C PHE A 393 -2.15 13.82 1.65
N ARG A 394 -0.89 13.76 2.07
CA ARG A 394 -0.10 12.55 2.30
C ARG A 394 0.72 12.72 3.59
N LEU A 395 1.25 11.61 4.10
CA LEU A 395 2.37 11.64 5.04
C LEU A 395 3.66 11.32 4.29
N ASP A 396 4.78 11.83 4.79
CA ASP A 396 6.11 11.34 4.43
C ASP A 396 6.60 10.23 5.39
N SER A 397 7.82 9.73 5.21
CA SER A 397 8.37 8.64 6.04
C SER A 397 8.57 9.02 7.52
N LYS A 398 8.61 10.33 7.82
CA LYS A 398 8.73 10.90 9.16
C LYS A 398 7.37 11.24 9.79
N GLY A 399 6.27 11.06 9.05
CA GLY A 399 4.93 11.42 9.49
C GLY A 399 4.61 12.91 9.39
N ARG A 400 5.43 13.70 8.69
CA ARG A 400 5.14 15.11 8.36
C ARG A 400 3.99 15.18 7.37
N ILE A 401 3.21 16.25 7.42
CA ILE A 401 2.04 16.43 6.54
C ILE A 401 2.49 17.04 5.21
N VAL A 402 2.17 16.39 4.09
CA VAL A 402 2.40 16.92 2.74
C VAL A 402 1.06 17.27 2.10
N GLY A 403 0.77 18.57 1.96
CA GLY A 403 -0.37 19.10 1.23
C GLY A 403 -0.02 19.41 -0.23
N ILE A 404 -0.94 19.15 -1.15
CA ILE A 404 -0.78 19.45 -2.59
C ILE A 404 -2.07 20.02 -3.20
N GLY A 405 -1.93 20.90 -4.19
CA GLY A 405 -3.05 21.41 -4.95
C GLY A 405 -2.66 22.48 -5.98
N LYS A 406 -3.57 23.40 -6.29
CA LYS A 406 -3.42 24.41 -7.34
C LYS A 406 -3.15 25.81 -6.79
N THR A 407 -2.62 26.67 -7.64
CA THR A 407 -2.49 28.11 -7.41
C THR A 407 -2.81 28.81 -8.72
N ASP A 408 -3.83 29.67 -8.68
CA ASP A 408 -4.26 30.45 -9.83
C ASP A 408 -3.52 31.80 -9.77
N PHE A 409 -2.67 32.06 -10.77
CA PHE A 409 -1.92 33.31 -10.93
C PHE A 409 -2.66 34.25 -11.90
N ASP A 410 -2.27 35.53 -11.92
CA ASP A 410 -2.88 36.54 -12.81
C ASP A 410 -2.86 36.16 -14.31
N ASP A 411 -1.91 35.33 -14.73
CA ASP A 411 -1.63 34.97 -16.13
C ASP A 411 -1.61 33.46 -16.45
N THR A 412 -1.69 32.58 -15.45
CA THR A 412 -1.58 31.12 -15.63
C THR A 412 -2.07 30.35 -14.39
N VAL A 413 -2.28 29.04 -14.53
CA VAL A 413 -2.44 28.14 -13.37
C VAL A 413 -1.12 27.43 -13.09
N GLY A 414 -0.84 27.21 -11.81
CA GLY A 414 0.29 26.44 -11.33
C GLY A 414 -0.07 25.56 -10.13
N GLY A 415 0.95 24.97 -9.54
CA GLY A 415 0.82 24.02 -8.44
C GLY A 415 1.47 24.51 -7.15
N VAL A 416 0.90 24.08 -6.02
CA VAL A 416 1.47 24.28 -4.68
C VAL A 416 1.72 22.93 -4.00
N VAL A 417 2.85 22.85 -3.31
CA VAL A 417 3.19 21.78 -2.37
C VAL A 417 3.56 22.41 -1.02
N VAL A 418 2.98 21.90 0.05
CA VAL A 418 3.20 22.37 1.43
C VAL A 418 3.70 21.20 2.27
N ARG A 419 4.74 21.40 3.09
CA ARG A 419 5.21 20.44 4.09
C ARG A 419 5.07 21.04 5.48
N LEU A 420 4.35 20.36 6.38
CA LEU A 420 4.20 20.75 7.79
C LEU A 420 4.92 19.75 8.69
N ASP A 421 5.70 20.25 9.63
CA ASP A 421 6.29 19.47 10.72
C ASP A 421 5.49 19.74 12.01
N GLY A 422 4.58 18.81 12.33
CA GLY A 422 3.60 18.96 13.39
C GLY A 422 2.70 20.18 13.21
N ASP A 423 2.86 21.15 14.09
CA ASP A 423 2.00 22.33 14.24
C ASP A 423 2.38 23.50 13.31
N LYS A 424 3.45 23.36 12.52
CA LYS A 424 4.11 24.46 11.80
C LYS A 424 4.54 24.05 10.40
N PHE A 425 4.77 25.06 9.55
CA PHE A 425 5.49 24.88 8.30
C PHE A 425 6.90 24.33 8.54
N ASP A 426 7.30 23.34 7.74
CA ASP A 426 8.64 22.76 7.79
C ASP A 426 9.66 23.71 7.15
N THR A 427 10.43 24.41 7.97
CA THR A 427 11.44 25.37 7.49
C THR A 427 12.64 24.71 6.79
N THR A 428 12.70 23.38 6.69
CA THR A 428 13.68 22.69 5.82
C THR A 428 13.19 22.53 4.38
N PHE A 429 11.91 22.80 4.11
CA PHE A 429 11.27 22.60 2.81
C PHE A 429 11.02 23.93 2.08
N GLY A 430 11.18 23.89 0.76
CA GLY A 430 10.90 25.00 -0.15
C GLY A 430 12.14 25.83 -0.47
N PRO A 431 12.17 26.51 -1.63
CA PRO A 431 13.31 27.35 -2.03
C PRO A 431 13.57 28.50 -1.04
N ASP A 432 12.51 28.98 -0.37
CA ASP A 432 12.57 30.06 0.61
C ASP A 432 12.58 29.56 2.07
N HIS A 433 12.75 28.25 2.30
CA HIS A 433 12.76 27.64 3.64
C HIS A 433 11.52 27.96 4.49
N ASN A 434 10.36 28.04 3.84
CA ASN A 434 9.08 28.47 4.41
C ASN A 434 8.02 27.36 4.47
N GLY A 435 8.40 26.10 4.21
CA GLY A 435 7.49 24.95 4.17
C GLY A 435 6.65 24.86 2.91
N MET A 436 6.93 25.64 1.87
CA MET A 436 6.12 25.70 0.64
C MET A 436 6.98 25.69 -0.63
N ALA A 437 6.49 25.04 -1.67
CA ALA A 437 7.04 25.10 -3.02
C ALA A 437 5.92 25.42 -4.00
N TYR A 438 6.08 26.52 -4.74
CA TYR A 438 5.17 26.95 -5.80
C TYR A 438 5.82 26.71 -7.16
N VAL A 439 5.07 26.12 -8.09
CA VAL A 439 5.49 25.93 -9.49
C VAL A 439 4.51 26.66 -10.39
N LYS A 440 4.97 27.77 -10.97
CA LYS A 440 4.26 28.51 -12.01
C LYS A 440 4.34 27.71 -13.32
N GLY A 441 3.18 27.35 -13.87
CA GLY A 441 3.08 26.51 -15.06
C GLY A 441 2.99 27.29 -16.37
N SER A 442 3.08 26.56 -17.48
CA SER A 442 2.65 27.04 -18.80
C SER A 442 1.36 26.31 -19.20
N HIS A 443 0.24 27.03 -19.15
CA HIS A 443 -1.13 26.57 -19.45
C HIS A 443 -1.64 25.40 -18.57
N ASP A 444 -2.55 25.74 -17.66
CA ASP A 444 -3.45 24.84 -16.92
C ASP A 444 -2.81 23.71 -16.09
N LEU A 445 -1.60 23.93 -15.55
CA LEU A 445 -0.98 22.99 -14.60
C LEU A 445 -1.71 22.97 -13.25
N GLN A 446 -2.62 22.01 -13.08
CA GLN A 446 -3.25 21.70 -11.78
C GLN A 446 -2.66 20.40 -11.22
N TYR A 447 -1.97 20.45 -10.07
CA TYR A 447 -1.57 19.21 -9.38
C TYR A 447 -2.82 18.54 -8.78
N LEU A 448 -3.36 17.58 -9.52
CA LEU A 448 -4.53 16.79 -9.14
C LEU A 448 -4.19 15.74 -8.08
N ASN A 449 -2.97 15.20 -8.14
CA ASN A 449 -2.54 14.06 -7.35
C ASN A 449 -1.06 14.15 -6.98
N ALA A 450 -0.70 13.59 -5.84
CA ALA A 450 0.69 13.38 -5.43
C ALA A 450 0.88 12.08 -4.64
N VAL A 451 2.10 11.59 -4.66
CA VAL A 451 2.63 10.57 -3.74
C VAL A 451 3.91 11.09 -3.11
N VAL A 452 4.22 10.58 -1.92
CA VAL A 452 5.51 10.80 -1.26
C VAL A 452 6.26 9.48 -1.32
N ASP A 453 7.51 9.51 -1.74
CA ASP A 453 8.40 8.35 -1.75
C ASP A 453 9.15 8.18 -0.43
N GLU A 454 9.82 7.04 -0.22
CA GLU A 454 10.52 6.76 1.04
C GLU A 454 11.82 7.56 1.24
N THR A 455 12.18 8.45 0.32
CA THR A 455 13.21 9.48 0.52
C THR A 455 12.62 10.84 0.94
N ASP A 456 11.33 10.87 1.30
CA ASP A 456 10.50 12.07 1.50
C ASP A 456 10.38 12.97 0.26
N GLY A 457 10.70 12.44 -0.92
CA GLY A 457 10.52 13.12 -2.19
C GLY A 457 9.06 13.11 -2.61
N ILE A 458 8.55 14.25 -3.08
CA ILE A 458 7.13 14.42 -3.41
C ILE A 458 6.99 14.40 -4.93
N ILE A 459 6.28 13.41 -5.47
CA ILE A 459 5.99 13.33 -6.90
C ILE A 459 4.54 13.75 -7.11
N ALA A 460 4.35 14.92 -7.72
CA ALA A 460 3.05 15.45 -8.11
C ALA A 460 2.81 15.22 -9.60
N ALA A 461 1.56 15.01 -10.01
CA ALA A 461 1.16 14.90 -11.41
C ALA A 461 0.03 15.88 -11.75
N SER A 462 0.10 16.40 -12.96
CA SER A 462 -0.88 17.31 -13.55
C SER A 462 -1.15 16.94 -15.01
N ASN A 463 -2.34 17.34 -15.46
CA ASN A 463 -2.61 17.50 -16.89
C ASN A 463 -1.99 18.83 -17.34
N GLU A 464 -1.41 18.86 -18.54
CA GLU A 464 -0.96 20.05 -19.27
C GLU A 464 -1.79 20.12 -20.56
N GLN A 465 -2.76 21.03 -20.63
CA GLN A 465 -3.58 21.19 -21.83
C GLN A 465 -2.82 22.02 -22.88
N ARG A 466 -2.44 21.39 -23.99
CA ARG A 466 -1.71 22.04 -25.09
C ARG A 466 -2.62 22.50 -26.22
N SER A 467 -3.75 21.84 -26.38
CA SER A 467 -4.82 22.24 -27.29
C SER A 467 -6.16 21.63 -26.83
N PRO A 468 -7.31 21.99 -27.43
CA PRO A 468 -8.59 21.33 -27.16
C PRO A 468 -8.60 19.81 -27.42
N THR A 469 -7.58 19.25 -28.09
CA THR A 469 -7.48 17.83 -28.45
C THR A 469 -6.12 17.19 -28.11
N ASP A 470 -5.26 17.87 -27.35
CA ASP A 470 -3.94 17.36 -26.90
C ASP A 470 -3.74 17.76 -25.44
N THR A 471 -3.79 16.77 -24.56
CA THR A 471 -3.47 16.88 -23.14
C THR A 471 -2.28 15.99 -22.85
N ARG A 472 -1.22 16.56 -22.29
CA ARG A 472 -0.08 15.78 -21.80
C ARG A 472 -0.20 15.56 -20.31
N VAL A 473 0.26 14.40 -19.87
CA VAL A 473 0.47 14.16 -18.44
C VAL A 473 1.91 14.49 -18.12
N VAL A 474 2.11 15.36 -17.14
CA VAL A 474 3.42 15.77 -16.65
C VAL A 474 3.55 15.49 -15.15
N LEU A 475 4.75 15.09 -14.74
CA LEU A 475 5.10 14.82 -13.35
C LEU A 475 6.22 15.75 -12.90
N THR A 476 6.13 16.25 -11.69
CA THR A 476 7.18 17.04 -11.04
C THR A 476 7.55 16.36 -9.74
N ARG A 477 8.83 15.99 -9.59
CA ARG A 477 9.38 15.51 -8.32
C ARG A 477 10.05 16.67 -7.59
N PHE A 478 9.78 16.77 -6.29
CA PHE A 478 10.40 17.73 -5.40
C PHE A 478 11.25 17.00 -4.36
N VAL A 479 12.49 17.46 -4.16
CA VAL A 479 13.36 17.06 -3.05
C VAL A 479 13.58 18.30 -2.19
N ASP A 480 13.15 18.22 -0.94
CA ASP A 480 13.10 19.32 0.03
C ASP A 480 12.51 20.63 -0.53
N GLY A 481 11.53 20.50 -1.42
CA GLY A 481 10.75 21.59 -2.02
C GLY A 481 11.45 22.30 -3.18
N THR A 482 12.62 21.81 -3.58
CA THR A 482 13.24 22.17 -4.86
C THR A 482 12.91 21.12 -5.91
N VAL A 483 12.78 21.51 -7.19
CA VAL A 483 12.47 20.55 -8.26
C VAL A 483 13.69 19.66 -8.52
N ASP A 484 13.49 18.35 -8.44
CA ASP A 484 14.47 17.34 -8.82
C ASP A 484 14.61 17.30 -10.34
N SER A 485 15.73 17.85 -10.83
CA SER A 485 16.08 17.92 -12.24
C SER A 485 16.54 16.59 -12.85
N ILE A 486 16.79 15.56 -12.03
CA ILE A 486 17.11 14.21 -12.51
C ILE A 486 15.81 13.51 -12.92
N PHE A 487 14.81 13.51 -12.04
CA PHE A 487 13.47 12.98 -12.36
C PHE A 487 12.73 13.87 -13.37
N SER A 488 12.81 15.19 -13.19
CA SER A 488 12.05 16.23 -13.92
C SER A 488 12.97 17.19 -14.71
N PRO A 489 13.70 16.73 -15.75
CA PRO A 489 14.57 17.60 -16.54
C PRO A 489 13.81 18.78 -17.16
N GLY A 490 14.27 20.00 -16.91
CA GLY A 490 13.58 21.22 -17.38
C GLY A 490 12.34 21.61 -16.56
N GLY A 491 12.14 21.00 -15.38
CA GLY A 491 11.09 21.36 -14.42
C GLY A 491 9.94 20.36 -14.35
N THR A 492 9.68 19.60 -15.43
CA THR A 492 8.63 18.58 -15.47
C THR A 492 9.08 17.36 -16.29
N ARG A 493 8.46 16.20 -16.06
CA ARG A 493 8.63 14.98 -16.83
C ARG A 493 7.33 14.60 -17.51
N SER A 494 7.24 14.74 -18.83
CA SER A 494 6.12 14.19 -19.58
C SER A 494 6.15 12.66 -19.57
N LEU A 495 4.97 12.05 -19.49
CA LEU A 495 4.80 10.65 -19.87
C LEU A 495 5.08 10.45 -21.37
N PRO A 496 5.44 9.20 -21.79
CA PRO A 496 5.41 8.83 -23.20
C PRO A 496 4.05 9.17 -23.84
N ALA A 497 4.03 9.48 -25.13
CA ALA A 497 2.76 9.76 -25.82
C ALA A 497 1.90 8.48 -25.91
N ILE A 498 0.80 8.45 -25.17
CA ILE A 498 -0.16 7.32 -25.13
C ILE A 498 -1.21 7.44 -26.26
N GLY A 499 -1.29 8.61 -26.90
CA GLY A 499 -2.30 8.96 -27.88
C GLY A 499 -3.57 9.53 -27.23
N GLY A 500 -4.33 10.30 -28.00
CA GLY A 500 -5.61 10.86 -27.55
C GLY A 500 -5.52 11.86 -26.40
N ILE A 501 -6.64 12.06 -25.71
CA ILE A 501 -6.75 12.91 -24.52
C ILE A 501 -6.56 12.00 -23.29
N ALA A 502 -5.60 12.32 -22.44
CA ALA A 502 -5.27 11.56 -21.23
C ALA A 502 -5.50 12.40 -19.96
N ASP A 503 -6.26 11.83 -19.01
CA ASP A 503 -6.52 12.40 -17.69
C ASP A 503 -5.83 11.62 -16.57
N VAL A 504 -5.09 12.30 -15.69
CA VAL A 504 -4.60 11.71 -14.45
C VAL A 504 -5.75 11.49 -13.47
N ARG A 505 -6.07 10.22 -13.20
CA ARG A 505 -7.03 9.82 -12.15
C ARG A 505 -6.38 9.68 -10.78
N GLY A 506 -5.09 9.32 -10.73
CA GLY A 506 -4.38 9.10 -9.47
C GLY A 506 -2.89 8.84 -9.64
N LEU A 507 -2.18 8.88 -8.52
CA LEU A 507 -0.80 8.42 -8.38
C LEU A 507 -0.70 7.40 -7.25
N VAL A 508 0.08 6.35 -7.45
CA VAL A 508 0.36 5.30 -6.46
C VAL A 508 1.87 5.06 -6.39
N LEU A 509 2.45 5.06 -5.20
CA LEU A 509 3.85 4.66 -5.00
C LEU A 509 3.93 3.14 -4.99
N GLN A 510 4.93 2.58 -5.68
CA GLN A 510 5.20 1.15 -5.75
C GLN A 510 6.71 0.92 -5.59
N GLU A 511 7.19 1.07 -4.35
CA GLU A 511 8.60 0.97 -3.97
C GLU A 511 9.47 2.02 -4.70
N GLN A 512 10.40 1.60 -5.57
CA GLN A 512 11.26 2.48 -6.36
C GLN A 512 10.60 3.05 -7.63
N ARG A 513 9.26 3.03 -7.68
CA ARG A 513 8.48 3.33 -8.87
C ARG A 513 7.25 4.15 -8.52
N VAL A 514 6.84 5.01 -9.44
CA VAL A 514 5.55 5.71 -9.40
C VAL A 514 4.65 5.18 -10.50
N LEU A 515 3.44 4.81 -10.12
CA LEU A 515 2.37 4.40 -11.01
C LEU A 515 1.43 5.59 -11.23
N VAL A 516 1.12 5.87 -12.48
CA VAL A 516 0.15 6.89 -12.90
C VAL A 516 -1.10 6.18 -13.40
N LEU A 517 -2.23 6.48 -12.76
CA LEU A 517 -3.54 5.99 -13.17
C LEU A 517 -4.10 6.97 -14.20
N LEU A 518 -4.41 6.48 -15.39
CA LEU A 518 -4.83 7.28 -16.52
C LEU A 518 -6.19 6.82 -17.03
N PHE A 519 -6.97 7.80 -17.46
CA PHE A 519 -8.17 7.59 -18.25
C PHE A 519 -7.91 8.23 -19.60
N VAL A 520 -7.81 7.42 -20.66
CA VAL A 520 -7.38 7.89 -21.99
C VAL A 520 -8.48 7.63 -23.01
N GLN A 521 -8.83 8.64 -23.80
CA GLN A 521 -9.77 8.49 -24.90
C GLN A 521 -9.03 8.18 -26.21
N LEU A 522 -9.17 6.95 -26.71
CA LEU A 522 -8.56 6.45 -27.96
C LEU A 522 -9.66 5.98 -28.92
N ASP A 523 -9.66 6.46 -30.16
CA ASP A 523 -10.61 6.06 -31.22
C ASP A 523 -12.10 6.06 -30.79
N GLY A 524 -12.47 7.02 -29.93
CA GLY A 524 -13.83 7.16 -29.39
C GLY A 524 -14.19 6.21 -28.24
N LYS A 525 -13.24 5.39 -27.76
CA LYS A 525 -13.36 4.51 -26.58
C LYS A 525 -12.55 5.04 -25.41
N PHE A 526 -12.90 4.62 -24.21
CA PHE A 526 -12.16 4.93 -22.98
C PHE A 526 -11.30 3.75 -22.54
N HIS A 527 -10.04 4.04 -22.22
CA HIS A 527 -9.03 3.08 -21.82
C HIS A 527 -8.53 3.42 -20.40
N PRO A 528 -8.78 2.54 -19.40
CA PRO A 528 -8.12 2.61 -18.11
C PRO A 528 -6.67 2.13 -18.27
N ILE A 529 -5.73 3.05 -18.17
CA ILE A 529 -4.32 2.80 -18.44
C ILE A 529 -3.50 3.00 -17.16
N LEU A 530 -2.54 2.10 -16.92
CA LEU A 530 -1.51 2.25 -15.92
C LEU A 530 -0.18 2.56 -16.62
N ALA A 531 0.44 3.69 -16.33
CA ALA A 531 1.80 4.01 -16.78
C ALA A 531 2.75 3.99 -15.58
N ARG A 532 3.96 3.42 -15.73
CA ARG A 532 4.93 3.31 -14.63
C ARG A 532 6.28 3.90 -14.96
N LEU A 533 6.86 4.60 -13.98
CA LEU A 533 8.17 5.24 -14.07
C LEU A 533 9.02 4.87 -12.86
N TRP A 534 10.33 4.79 -13.07
CA TRP A 534 11.32 4.75 -12.00
C TRP A 534 11.42 6.11 -11.32
N ARG A 535 11.70 6.12 -10.02
CA ARG A 535 12.05 7.34 -9.28
C ARG A 535 13.51 7.35 -8.84
#